data_AF-A0A2S9FFH6-F1
#
_entry.id   AF-A0A2S9FFH6-F1
#
_cell.length_a   1.000
_cell.length_b   1.000
_cell.length_c   1.000
_cell.angle_alpha   90.00
_cell.angle_beta   90.00
_cell.angle_gamma   90.00
#
_symmetry.space_group_name_H-M   'P 1'
#
loop_
_entity.id
_entity.type
_entity.pdbx_description
1 polymer ?
#
loop_
_entity_poly.entity_id
_entity_poly.type
_entity_poly.pdbx_seq_one_letter_code
_entity_poly.pdbx_strand_id
1 'polypeptide(L)'
;MAISDLKEYAHLSADDVEALGRELDAIRADIEESRGERDARYIRRAIQLQRGLVVGSRVVLMASRNKYAWLAGTAMLGAGKIIENMELGHNIIHGQWDWMNDPEIHSTEWEWDTTSPSEHWKKSHNYIHHKYTNVVGMDDDVGYGIMRVTRDQPWAPWMIGNPIYNLLLGTLFEWGVAAHGLELSQVRRHDKSWAEVRKDLRIIVKK
;
A
#
# COMPACT_ATOMS: atom_id res chain seq x y z
N MET A 1 20.46 11.67 2.87
CA MET A 1 20.56 11.84 1.42
C MET A 1 21.34 13.11 1.18
N ALA A 2 22.54 13.04 0.63
CA ALA A 2 23.21 14.24 0.17
C ALA A 2 22.72 14.54 -1.24
N ILE A 3 21.77 15.47 -1.38
CA ILE A 3 21.61 16.24 -2.61
C ILE A 3 22.92 17.02 -2.76
N SER A 4 23.93 16.39 -3.37
CA SER A 4 25.27 16.96 -3.48
C SER A 4 25.35 18.08 -4.50
N ASP A 5 24.34 18.19 -5.37
CA ASP A 5 24.24 19.22 -6.38
C ASP A 5 22.94 20.03 -6.28
N LEU A 6 22.76 20.72 -5.15
CA LEU A 6 21.62 21.62 -4.94
C LEU A 6 21.45 22.65 -6.07
N LYS A 7 22.54 23.02 -6.77
CA LYS A 7 22.48 24.00 -7.86
C LYS A 7 21.82 23.42 -9.10
N GLU A 8 22.04 22.15 -9.43
CA GLU A 8 21.31 21.45 -10.49
C GLU A 8 19.81 21.38 -10.22
N TYR A 9 19.37 21.34 -8.95
CA TYR A 9 17.94 21.26 -8.60
C TYR A 9 17.28 22.61 -8.26
N ALA A 10 18.06 23.67 -8.08
CA ALA A 10 17.57 25.00 -7.67
C ALA A 10 17.66 26.07 -8.78
N HIS A 11 17.63 25.66 -10.04
CA HIS A 11 17.75 26.55 -11.20
C HIS A 11 16.42 27.13 -11.68
N LEU A 12 15.28 26.59 -11.21
CA LEU A 12 13.95 27.04 -11.62
C LEU A 12 13.62 28.40 -10.99
N SER A 13 13.17 29.33 -11.82
CA SER A 13 12.57 30.58 -11.36
C SER A 13 11.16 30.36 -10.80
N ALA A 14 10.60 31.37 -10.14
CA ALA A 14 9.20 31.31 -9.70
C ALA A 14 8.24 31.08 -10.88
N ASP A 15 8.51 31.73 -12.02
CA ASP A 15 7.70 31.60 -13.24
C ASP A 15 7.77 30.16 -13.80
N ASP A 16 8.94 29.53 -13.75
CA ASP A 16 9.12 28.13 -14.19
C ASP A 16 8.33 27.16 -13.29
N VAL A 17 8.34 27.38 -11.97
CA VAL A 17 7.58 26.57 -11.01
C VAL A 17 6.08 26.73 -11.23
N GLU A 18 5.60 27.95 -11.46
CA GLU A 18 4.19 28.19 -11.77
C GLU A 18 3.79 27.58 -13.12
N ALA A 19 4.65 27.65 -14.13
CA ALA A 19 4.43 27.03 -15.43
C ALA A 19 4.30 25.50 -15.29
N LEU A 20 5.23 24.87 -14.57
CA LEU A 20 5.17 23.44 -14.25
C LEU A 20 3.88 23.08 -13.51
N GLY A 21 3.45 23.91 -12.54
CA GLY A 21 2.18 23.72 -11.84
C GLY A 21 0.99 23.69 -12.79
N ARG A 22 0.90 24.66 -13.71
CA ARG A 22 -0.16 24.70 -14.73
C ARG A 22 -0.14 23.50 -15.66
N GLU A 23 1.05 23.03 -16.05
CA GLU A 23 1.19 21.82 -16.89
C GLU A 23 0.71 20.56 -16.16
N LEU A 24 1.07 20.41 -14.88
CA LEU A 24 0.60 19.30 -14.05
C LEU A 24 -0.92 19.34 -13.82
N ASP A 25 -1.48 20.52 -13.59
CA ASP A 25 -2.93 20.72 -13.46
C ASP A 25 -3.66 20.41 -14.76
N ALA A 26 -3.09 20.78 -15.92
CA ALA A 26 -3.65 20.42 -17.22
C ALA A 26 -3.68 18.90 -17.44
N ILE A 27 -2.57 18.20 -17.15
CA ILE A 27 -2.53 16.73 -17.21
C ILE A 27 -3.58 16.11 -16.28
N ARG A 28 -3.72 16.64 -15.06
CA ARG A 28 -4.73 16.18 -14.12
C ARG A 28 -6.14 16.34 -14.70
N ALA A 29 -6.46 17.52 -15.22
CA ALA A 29 -7.76 17.82 -15.82
C ALA A 29 -8.06 16.87 -17.00
N ASP A 30 -7.12 16.70 -17.92
CA ASP A 30 -7.26 15.80 -19.07
C ASP A 30 -7.58 14.35 -18.63
N ILE A 31 -6.87 13.86 -17.60
CA ILE A 31 -7.12 12.52 -17.06
C ILE A 31 -8.48 12.45 -16.35
N GLU A 32 -8.82 13.41 -15.51
CA GLU A 32 -10.09 13.45 -14.78
C GLU A 32 -11.29 13.53 -15.75
N GLU A 33 -11.20 14.35 -16.79
CA GLU A 33 -12.22 14.50 -17.84
C GLU A 33 -12.34 13.27 -18.75
N SER A 34 -11.24 12.53 -18.95
CA SER A 34 -11.27 11.30 -19.75
C SER A 34 -11.98 10.13 -19.07
N ARG A 35 -12.16 10.19 -17.74
CA ARG A 35 -12.83 9.13 -16.96
C ARG A 35 -14.29 9.04 -17.34
N GLY A 36 -14.80 7.81 -17.40
CA GLY A 36 -16.22 7.62 -17.61
C GLY A 36 -16.69 6.19 -17.63
N GLU A 37 -17.67 5.91 -18.46
CA GLU A 37 -18.38 4.64 -18.46
C GLU A 37 -17.48 3.45 -18.79
N ARG A 38 -16.41 3.67 -19.57
CA ARG A 38 -15.41 2.64 -19.87
C ARG A 38 -14.72 2.15 -18.60
N ASP A 39 -14.27 3.07 -17.75
CA ASP A 39 -13.55 2.78 -16.51
C ASP A 39 -14.50 2.18 -15.47
N ALA A 40 -15.72 2.71 -15.39
CA ALA A 40 -16.77 2.15 -14.54
C ALA A 40 -17.11 0.69 -14.91
N ARG A 41 -17.17 0.36 -16.21
CA ARG A 41 -17.34 -1.04 -16.67
C ARG A 41 -16.11 -1.89 -16.37
N TYR A 42 -14.91 -1.31 -16.46
CA TYR A 42 -13.68 -2.02 -16.17
C TYR A 42 -13.64 -2.49 -14.71
N ILE A 43 -13.82 -1.59 -13.74
CA ILE A 43 -13.75 -1.95 -12.32
C ILE A 43 -14.82 -2.97 -11.93
N ARG A 44 -16.06 -2.80 -12.43
CA ARG A 44 -17.14 -3.78 -12.19
C ARG A 44 -16.81 -5.16 -12.76
N ARG A 45 -16.18 -5.23 -13.94
CA ARG A 45 -15.73 -6.50 -14.53
C ARG A 45 -14.55 -7.10 -13.76
N ALA A 46 -13.62 -6.28 -13.28
CA ALA A 46 -12.50 -6.74 -12.45
C ALA A 46 -13.01 -7.38 -11.15
N ILE A 47 -14.00 -6.76 -10.49
CA ILE A 47 -14.68 -7.32 -9.31
C ILE A 47 -15.39 -8.63 -9.64
N GLN A 48 -16.15 -8.69 -10.73
CA GLN A 48 -16.84 -9.92 -11.15
C GLN A 48 -15.85 -11.05 -11.45
N LEU A 49 -14.75 -10.75 -12.14
CA LEU A 49 -13.69 -11.71 -12.44
C LEU A 49 -13.03 -12.22 -11.16
N GLN A 50 -12.65 -11.33 -10.25
CA GLN A 50 -12.06 -11.68 -8.96
C GLN A 50 -12.98 -12.60 -8.16
N ARG A 51 -14.27 -12.22 -8.01
CA ARG A 51 -15.26 -13.02 -7.28
C ARG A 51 -15.49 -14.37 -7.94
N GLY A 52 -15.54 -14.41 -9.27
CA GLY A 52 -15.66 -15.63 -10.06
C GLY A 52 -14.47 -16.57 -9.88
N LEU A 53 -13.24 -16.04 -9.88
CA LEU A 53 -12.01 -16.81 -9.61
C LEU A 53 -12.01 -17.39 -8.20
N VAL A 54 -12.39 -16.59 -7.19
CA VAL A 54 -12.42 -17.03 -5.78
C VAL A 54 -13.49 -18.10 -5.54
N VAL A 55 -14.70 -17.94 -6.08
CA VAL A 55 -15.76 -18.97 -5.96
C VAL A 55 -15.39 -20.21 -6.76
N GLY A 56 -14.99 -20.04 -8.02
CA GLY A 56 -14.63 -21.14 -8.92
C GLY A 56 -13.45 -21.96 -8.41
N SER A 57 -12.41 -21.29 -7.89
CA SER A 57 -11.25 -21.98 -7.29
C SER A 57 -11.65 -22.87 -6.12
N ARG A 58 -12.52 -22.39 -5.22
CA ARG A 58 -13.00 -23.19 -4.08
C ARG A 58 -13.75 -24.44 -4.53
N VAL A 59 -14.59 -24.33 -5.56
CA VAL A 59 -15.28 -25.47 -6.16
C VAL A 59 -14.28 -26.45 -6.78
N VAL A 60 -13.33 -25.97 -7.58
CA VAL A 60 -12.29 -26.80 -8.21
C VAL A 60 -11.43 -27.51 -7.16
N LEU A 61 -11.09 -26.83 -6.05
CA LEU A 61 -10.29 -27.38 -4.96
C LEU A 61 -11.01 -28.47 -4.16
N MET A 62 -12.34 -28.62 -4.26
CA MET A 62 -13.03 -29.80 -3.72
C MET A 62 -12.57 -31.10 -4.41
N ALA A 63 -12.06 -31.01 -5.64
CA ALA A 63 -11.47 -32.13 -6.38
C ALA A 63 -9.93 -32.20 -6.27
N SER A 64 -9.32 -31.54 -5.28
CA SER A 64 -7.86 -31.40 -5.11
C SER A 64 -7.06 -32.70 -4.95
N ARG A 65 -7.73 -33.85 -4.75
CA ARG A 65 -7.08 -35.17 -4.87
C ARG A 65 -6.48 -35.39 -6.26
N ASN A 66 -7.05 -34.77 -7.30
CA ASN A 66 -6.45 -34.72 -8.62
C ASN A 66 -5.43 -33.57 -8.69
N LYS A 67 -4.17 -33.88 -9.02
CA LYS A 67 -3.07 -32.90 -9.10
C LYS A 67 -3.34 -31.72 -10.04
N TYR A 68 -4.08 -31.93 -11.13
CA TYR A 68 -4.42 -30.87 -12.08
C TYR A 68 -5.53 -29.98 -11.53
N ALA A 69 -6.53 -30.55 -10.85
CA ALA A 69 -7.56 -29.78 -10.16
C ALA A 69 -6.96 -28.96 -9.01
N TRP A 70 -6.04 -29.55 -8.23
CA TRP A 70 -5.30 -28.82 -7.20
C TRP A 70 -4.49 -27.65 -7.77
N LEU A 71 -3.74 -27.89 -8.85
CA LEU A 71 -2.94 -26.85 -9.50
C LEU A 71 -3.81 -25.74 -10.08
N ALA A 72 -4.86 -26.09 -10.83
CA ALA A 72 -5.79 -25.13 -11.43
C ALA A 72 -6.53 -24.31 -10.37
N GLY A 73 -7.07 -24.98 -9.34
CA GLY A 73 -7.75 -24.32 -8.23
C GLY A 73 -6.84 -23.38 -7.46
N THR A 74 -5.61 -23.80 -7.17
CA THR A 74 -4.59 -22.95 -6.52
C THR A 74 -4.23 -21.75 -7.38
N ALA A 75 -4.00 -21.94 -8.68
CA ALA A 75 -3.69 -20.86 -9.60
C ALA A 75 -4.84 -19.84 -9.73
N MET A 76 -6.08 -20.31 -9.82
CA MET A 76 -7.27 -19.46 -9.83
C MET A 76 -7.41 -18.66 -8.53
N LEU A 77 -7.22 -19.30 -7.38
CA LEU A 77 -7.30 -18.64 -6.08
C LEU A 77 -6.18 -17.59 -5.94
N GLY A 78 -4.96 -17.92 -6.36
CA GLY A 78 -3.83 -17.00 -6.37
C GLY A 78 -4.06 -15.80 -7.28
N ALA A 79 -4.58 -16.01 -8.49
CA ALA A 79 -4.95 -14.92 -9.39
C ALA A 79 -6.05 -14.03 -8.79
N GLY A 80 -7.08 -14.64 -8.19
CA GLY A 80 -8.12 -13.91 -7.47
C GLY A 80 -7.56 -13.05 -6.32
N LYS A 81 -6.61 -13.59 -5.55
CA LYS A 81 -5.92 -12.84 -4.49
C LYS A 81 -5.08 -11.70 -5.04
N ILE A 82 -4.35 -11.89 -6.15
CA ILE A 82 -3.55 -10.83 -6.76
C ILE A 82 -4.43 -9.68 -7.24
N ILE A 83 -5.56 -9.99 -7.91
CA ILE A 83 -6.52 -8.98 -8.37
C ILE A 83 -7.12 -8.24 -7.17
N GLU A 84 -7.54 -8.97 -6.13
CA GLU A 84 -8.02 -8.33 -4.89
C GLU A 84 -6.96 -7.44 -4.28
N ASN A 85 -5.70 -7.88 -4.26
CA ASN A 85 -4.65 -7.17 -3.55
C ASN A 85 -4.23 -5.88 -4.27
N MET A 86 -3.89 -5.97 -5.56
CA MET A 86 -3.24 -4.87 -6.28
C MET A 86 -4.19 -4.07 -7.18
N GLU A 87 -5.23 -4.72 -7.73
CA GLU A 87 -6.14 -4.06 -8.67
C GLU A 87 -7.37 -3.46 -7.96
N LEU A 88 -7.93 -4.20 -6.99
CA LEU A 88 -9.12 -3.77 -6.25
C LEU A 88 -8.74 -3.03 -4.97
N GLY A 89 -8.37 -3.75 -3.91
CA GLY A 89 -8.27 -3.18 -2.57
C GLY A 89 -7.25 -2.07 -2.44
N HIS A 90 -6.05 -2.22 -3.00
CA HIS A 90 -5.05 -1.15 -3.03
C HIS A 90 -5.60 0.11 -3.72
N ASN A 91 -6.01 0.01 -4.98
CA ASN A 91 -6.46 1.15 -5.78
C ASN A 91 -7.73 1.81 -5.22
N ILE A 92 -8.69 1.01 -4.74
CA ILE A 92 -9.91 1.50 -4.11
C ILE A 92 -9.58 2.27 -2.83
N ILE A 93 -8.73 1.72 -1.95
CA ILE A 93 -8.34 2.43 -0.72
C ILE A 93 -7.53 3.70 -0.99
N HIS A 94 -6.84 3.79 -2.12
CA HIS A 94 -6.20 5.02 -2.59
C HIS A 94 -7.18 6.04 -3.18
N GLY A 95 -8.47 5.74 -3.27
CA GLY A 95 -9.50 6.66 -3.78
C GLY A 95 -9.57 6.74 -5.30
N GLN A 96 -8.96 5.79 -6.03
CA GLN A 96 -8.94 5.81 -7.50
C GLN A 96 -10.34 5.86 -8.12
N TRP A 97 -11.34 5.30 -7.43
CA TRP A 97 -12.71 5.15 -7.92
C TRP A 97 -13.73 6.06 -7.24
N ASP A 98 -13.31 6.93 -6.30
CA ASP A 98 -14.23 7.75 -5.49
C ASP A 98 -15.06 8.73 -6.34
N TRP A 99 -14.55 9.13 -7.50
CA TRP A 99 -15.27 9.96 -8.48
C TRP A 99 -16.57 9.33 -8.99
N MET A 100 -16.70 8.00 -8.90
CA MET A 100 -17.94 7.30 -9.27
C MET A 100 -19.04 7.46 -8.23
N ASN A 101 -18.71 7.89 -7.00
CA ASN A 101 -19.63 7.97 -5.85
C ASN A 101 -20.45 6.68 -5.65
N ASP A 102 -19.81 5.53 -5.90
CA ASP A 102 -20.41 4.21 -5.80
C ASP A 102 -20.01 3.61 -4.43
N PRO A 103 -20.95 3.43 -3.48
CA PRO A 103 -20.63 3.04 -2.12
C PRO A 103 -20.01 1.64 -2.03
N GLU A 104 -20.20 0.79 -3.06
CA GLU A 104 -19.58 -0.53 -3.07
C GLU A 104 -18.08 -0.49 -3.35
N ILE A 105 -17.54 0.61 -3.88
CA ILE A 105 -16.12 0.74 -4.26
C ILE A 105 -15.51 2.07 -3.80
N HIS A 106 -16.15 2.76 -2.86
CA HIS A 106 -15.65 4.01 -2.31
C HIS A 106 -14.57 3.71 -1.27
N SER A 107 -13.49 4.49 -1.30
CA SER A 107 -12.32 4.30 -0.43
C SER A 107 -12.70 4.31 1.06
N THR A 108 -13.73 5.06 1.46
CA THR A 108 -14.20 5.13 2.86
C THR A 108 -14.87 3.85 3.34
N GLU A 109 -15.53 3.12 2.45
CA GLU A 109 -16.36 1.96 2.78
C GLU A 109 -15.67 0.63 2.49
N TRP A 110 -14.79 0.57 1.48
CA TRP A 110 -14.12 -0.67 1.10
C TRP A 110 -13.14 -1.13 2.19
N GLU A 111 -13.34 -2.36 2.67
CA GLU A 111 -12.36 -3.04 3.51
C GLU A 111 -11.50 -3.96 2.64
N TRP A 112 -10.23 -3.59 2.48
CA TRP A 112 -9.29 -4.39 1.71
C TRP A 112 -8.97 -5.71 2.42
N ASP A 113 -9.07 -6.83 1.70
CA ASP A 113 -8.66 -8.16 2.18
C ASP A 113 -7.14 -8.25 2.36
N THR A 114 -6.61 -7.67 3.44
CA THR A 114 -5.24 -7.82 3.94
C THR A 114 -5.24 -7.87 5.46
N THR A 115 -4.11 -8.22 6.07
CA THR A 115 -3.95 -8.18 7.52
C THR A 115 -4.06 -6.77 8.12
N SER A 116 -3.79 -5.71 7.35
CA SER A 116 -3.81 -4.34 7.87
C SER A 116 -5.21 -3.73 7.78
N PRO A 117 -5.82 -3.24 8.88
CA PRO A 117 -7.07 -2.50 8.82
C PRO A 117 -6.99 -1.30 7.87
N SER A 118 -8.04 -1.06 7.09
CA SER A 118 -8.05 0.04 6.12
C SER A 118 -7.82 1.41 6.76
N GLU A 119 -8.30 1.62 7.99
CA GLU A 119 -8.04 2.83 8.78
C GLU A 119 -6.54 3.03 9.04
N HIS A 120 -5.83 1.96 9.43
CA HIS A 120 -4.39 2.01 9.66
C HIS A 120 -3.65 2.32 8.35
N TRP A 121 -4.01 1.64 7.25
CA TRP A 121 -3.40 1.88 5.95
C TRP A 121 -3.59 3.33 5.48
N LYS A 122 -4.80 3.89 5.61
CA LYS A 122 -5.06 5.29 5.24
C LYS A 122 -4.21 6.28 6.04
N LYS A 123 -3.94 6.00 7.31
CA LYS A 123 -3.04 6.83 8.14
C LYS A 123 -1.56 6.63 7.76
N SER A 124 -1.07 5.39 7.87
CA SER A 124 0.36 5.10 7.72
C SER A 124 0.85 5.22 6.28
N HIS A 125 0.04 4.76 5.33
CA HIS A 125 0.42 4.72 3.93
C HIS A 125 -0.11 5.92 3.15
N ASN A 126 -1.45 6.13 3.11
CA ASN A 126 -2.00 7.21 2.29
C ASN A 126 -1.62 8.61 2.80
N TYR A 127 -1.63 8.83 4.12
CA TYR A 127 -1.25 10.12 4.68
C TYR A 127 0.24 10.24 4.94
N ILE A 128 0.83 9.39 5.79
CA ILE A 128 2.24 9.57 6.18
C ILE A 128 3.16 9.28 4.99
N HIS A 129 3.10 8.08 4.44
CA HIS A 129 4.04 7.67 3.39
C HIS A 129 3.85 8.47 2.10
N HIS A 130 2.64 8.69 1.58
CA HIS A 130 2.47 9.41 0.31
C HIS A 130 2.59 10.95 0.40
N LYS A 131 2.33 11.57 1.57
CA LYS A 131 2.49 13.02 1.74
C LYS A 131 3.91 13.41 2.12
N TYR A 132 4.56 12.58 2.93
CA TYR A 132 5.89 12.85 3.48
C TYR A 132 6.93 11.85 2.98
N THR A 133 6.72 11.27 1.79
CA THR A 133 7.58 10.22 1.23
C THR A 133 9.04 10.63 1.31
N ASN A 134 9.87 9.77 1.93
CA ASN A 134 11.32 9.99 2.08
C ASN A 134 11.71 11.27 2.87
N VAL A 135 10.78 11.91 3.59
CA VAL A 135 11.09 13.03 4.47
C VAL A 135 11.55 12.47 5.82
N VAL A 136 12.84 12.63 6.10
CA VAL A 136 13.48 12.11 7.32
C VAL A 136 12.77 12.61 8.57
N GLY A 137 12.36 11.68 9.44
CA GLY A 137 11.67 11.97 10.70
C GLY A 137 10.15 12.06 10.56
N MET A 138 9.62 12.09 9.34
CA MET A 138 8.19 12.04 9.05
C MET A 138 7.77 10.67 8.51
N ASP A 139 8.50 10.17 7.51
CA ASP A 139 8.34 8.84 6.93
C ASP A 139 9.46 7.91 7.40
N ASP A 140 9.10 6.72 7.86
CA ASP A 140 10.02 5.76 8.47
C ASP A 140 10.78 4.92 7.42
N ASP A 141 10.42 5.03 6.14
CA ASP A 141 11.07 4.33 5.03
C ASP A 141 12.56 4.65 4.90
N VAL A 142 12.97 5.86 5.30
CA VAL A 142 14.37 6.28 5.33
C VAL A 142 14.83 6.56 6.76
N GLY A 143 15.59 5.62 7.33
CA GLY A 143 16.42 5.84 8.51
C GLY A 143 15.90 5.26 9.83
N TYR A 144 14.58 5.12 10.02
CA TYR A 144 14.01 4.74 11.32
C TYR A 144 13.30 3.38 11.36
N GLY A 145 13.04 2.77 10.20
CA GLY A 145 12.50 1.41 10.08
C GLY A 145 13.46 0.30 10.55
N ILE A 146 13.05 -0.95 10.31
CA ILE A 146 13.82 -2.15 10.71
C ILE A 146 14.93 -2.52 9.70
N MET A 147 15.02 -1.81 8.58
CA MET A 147 16.04 -2.03 7.57
C MET A 147 16.91 -0.80 7.40
N ARG A 148 18.21 -1.01 7.21
CA ARG A 148 19.13 0.04 6.77
C ARG A 148 19.11 0.16 5.25
N VAL A 149 18.55 1.26 4.73
CA VAL A 149 18.37 1.48 3.28
C VAL A 149 19.33 2.52 2.69
N THR A 150 20.03 3.29 3.51
CA THR A 150 20.96 4.34 3.06
C THR A 150 22.30 4.30 3.80
N ARG A 151 23.36 4.81 3.15
CA ARG A 151 24.69 4.95 3.74
C ARG A 151 24.73 5.99 4.86
N ASP A 152 23.83 6.97 4.82
CA ASP A 152 23.77 8.08 5.76
C ASP A 152 23.22 7.67 7.14
N GLN A 153 22.58 6.49 7.21
CA GLN A 153 22.14 5.92 8.48
C GLN A 153 23.36 5.28 9.18
N PRO A 154 23.71 5.72 10.41
CA PRO A 154 24.80 5.14 11.17
C PRO A 154 24.61 3.63 11.33
N TRP A 155 25.71 2.89 11.27
CA TRP A 155 25.65 1.44 11.41
C TRP A 155 25.40 1.03 12.87
N ALA A 156 24.62 -0.04 13.06
CA ALA A 156 24.41 -0.69 14.35
C ALA A 156 24.44 -2.22 14.21
N PRO A 157 24.88 -2.99 15.23
CA PRO A 157 25.07 -4.44 15.12
C PRO A 157 23.87 -5.25 14.62
N TRP A 158 22.65 -4.87 15.00
CA TRP A 158 21.43 -5.56 14.56
C TRP A 158 21.18 -5.44 13.05
N MET A 159 21.75 -4.44 12.38
CA MET A 159 21.62 -4.24 10.93
C MET A 159 22.31 -5.33 10.11
N ILE A 160 23.16 -6.17 10.72
CA ILE A 160 23.68 -7.38 10.05
C ILE A 160 22.55 -8.33 9.63
N GLY A 161 21.41 -8.26 10.32
CA GLY A 161 20.20 -9.02 10.00
C GLY A 161 19.41 -8.51 8.80
N ASN A 162 19.78 -7.38 8.18
CA ASN A 162 19.07 -6.78 7.04
C ASN A 162 18.60 -7.79 5.98
N PRO A 163 19.43 -8.74 5.49
CA PRO A 163 18.99 -9.73 4.50
C PRO A 163 17.87 -10.65 5.00
N ILE A 164 17.93 -11.04 6.28
CA ILE A 164 16.91 -11.88 6.92
C ILE A 164 15.62 -11.06 7.12
N TYR A 165 15.73 -9.82 7.60
CA TYR A 165 14.58 -8.93 7.75
C TYR A 165 13.89 -8.70 6.41
N ASN A 166 14.65 -8.47 5.34
CA ASN A 166 14.11 -8.31 4.00
C ASN A 166 13.40 -9.57 3.50
N LEU A 167 13.98 -10.75 3.71
CA LEU A 167 13.34 -12.03 3.34
C LEU A 167 12.03 -12.24 4.09
N LEU A 168 12.02 -12.00 5.41
CA LEU A 168 10.83 -12.14 6.24
C LEU A 168 9.76 -11.11 5.87
N LEU A 169 10.13 -9.83 5.68
CA LEU A 169 9.19 -8.80 5.24
C LEU A 169 8.64 -9.10 3.85
N GLY A 170 9.46 -9.56 2.91
CA GLY A 170 9.01 -9.91 1.57
C GLY A 170 8.05 -11.11 1.54
N THR A 171 8.24 -12.09 2.43
CA THR A 171 7.39 -13.29 2.50
C THR A 171 6.16 -13.12 3.39
N LEU A 172 6.24 -12.25 4.39
CA LEU A 172 5.18 -11.96 5.36
C LEU A 172 4.68 -10.52 5.22
N PHE A 173 4.65 -10.00 3.99
CA PHE A 173 4.42 -8.59 3.70
C PHE A 173 3.14 -8.03 4.33
N GLU A 174 2.00 -8.71 4.17
CA GLU A 174 0.72 -8.24 4.73
C GLU A 174 0.78 -8.10 6.27
N TRP A 175 1.49 -9.02 6.94
CA TRP A 175 1.72 -8.95 8.39
C TRP A 175 2.70 -7.85 8.78
N GLY A 176 3.74 -7.64 7.97
CA GLY A 176 4.68 -6.53 8.13
C GLY A 176 3.95 -5.18 8.05
N VAL A 177 3.11 -5.00 7.03
CA VAL A 177 2.26 -3.80 6.87
C VAL A 177 1.32 -3.63 8.05
N ALA A 178 0.65 -4.69 8.51
CA ALA A 178 -0.21 -4.59 9.69
C ALA A 178 0.59 -4.15 10.93
N ALA A 179 1.80 -4.69 11.11
CA ALA A 179 2.69 -4.31 12.20
C ALA A 179 3.19 -2.86 12.10
N HIS A 180 3.31 -2.29 10.89
CA HIS A 180 3.60 -0.85 10.73
C HIS A 180 2.53 0.03 11.40
N GLY A 181 1.26 -0.41 11.41
CA GLY A 181 0.18 0.29 12.13
C GLY A 181 0.40 0.39 13.64
N LEU A 182 1.27 -0.44 14.23
CA LEU A 182 1.63 -0.35 15.65
C LEU A 182 2.60 0.81 15.94
N GLU A 183 3.28 1.34 14.91
CA GLU A 183 4.26 2.44 15.03
C GLU A 183 5.33 2.16 16.10
N LEU A 184 5.91 0.96 16.10
CA LEU A 184 6.88 0.53 17.13
C LEU A 184 8.14 1.42 17.18
N SER A 185 8.46 2.12 16.09
CA SER A 185 9.51 3.15 16.04
C SER A 185 9.24 4.27 17.05
N GLN A 186 7.98 4.71 17.19
CA GLN A 186 7.56 5.74 18.13
C GLN A 186 7.66 5.26 19.59
N VAL A 187 7.42 3.97 19.85
CA VAL A 187 7.63 3.37 21.17
C VAL A 187 9.10 3.43 21.57
N ARG A 188 10.00 3.10 20.62
CA ARG A 188 11.46 3.19 20.82
C ARG A 188 11.93 4.62 21.08
N ARG A 189 11.23 5.62 20.51
CA ARG A 189 11.49 7.05 20.75
C ARG A 189 10.81 7.61 22.01
N HIS A 190 10.02 6.79 22.71
CA HIS A 190 9.18 7.22 23.85
C HIS A 190 8.05 8.20 23.48
N ASP A 191 7.68 8.29 22.21
CA ASP A 191 6.58 9.13 21.71
C ASP A 191 5.21 8.43 21.84
N LYS A 192 5.20 7.09 21.98
CA LYS A 192 4.00 6.25 22.05
C LYS A 192 4.08 5.24 23.20
N SER A 193 2.99 5.10 23.95
CA SER A 193 2.91 4.17 25.08
C SER A 193 2.58 2.74 24.65
N TRP A 194 2.99 1.76 25.45
CA TRP A 194 2.58 0.37 25.26
C TRP A 194 1.06 0.14 25.39
N ALA A 195 0.34 1.04 26.06
CA ALA A 195 -1.12 0.99 26.14
C ALA A 195 -1.76 1.30 24.78
N GLU A 196 -1.24 2.28 24.05
CA GLU A 196 -1.67 2.63 22.70
C GLU A 196 -1.35 1.51 21.71
N VAL A 197 -0.15 0.93 21.77
CA VAL A 197 0.21 -0.24 20.93
C VAL A 197 -0.77 -1.40 21.14
N ARG A 198 -1.18 -1.67 22.39
CA ARG A 198 -2.17 -2.71 22.69
C ARG A 198 -3.55 -2.39 22.12
N LYS A 199 -3.93 -1.11 22.04
CA LYS A 199 -5.18 -0.68 21.42
C LYS A 199 -5.13 -0.95 19.91
N ASP A 200 -4.06 -0.56 19.25
CA ASP A 200 -3.88 -0.74 17.80
C ASP A 200 -3.79 -2.23 17.44
N LEU A 201 -3.10 -3.03 18.27
CA LEU A 201 -3.05 -4.48 18.12
C LEU A 201 -4.45 -5.11 18.22
N ARG A 202 -5.31 -4.63 19.11
CA ARG A 202 -6.70 -5.12 19.20
C ARG A 202 -7.52 -4.80 17.95
N ILE A 203 -7.23 -3.70 17.26
CA ILE A 203 -7.90 -3.36 16.00
C ILE A 203 -7.45 -4.35 14.92
N ILE A 204 -6.14 -4.60 14.80
CA ILE A 204 -5.58 -5.57 13.86
C ILE A 204 -6.13 -6.98 14.10
N VAL A 205 -6.20 -7.42 15.37
CA VAL A 205 -6.68 -8.77 15.72
C VAL A 205 -8.20 -8.95 15.53
N LYS A 206 -8.97 -7.85 15.52
CA LYS A 206 -10.43 -7.89 15.33
C LYS A 206 -10.86 -7.98 13.87
N LYS A 207 -9.95 -7.65 12.95
CA LYS A 207 -10.16 -7.81 11.50
C LYS A 207 -10.12 -9.29 11.14
#